data_AF-A0A821LQJ9-F1
#
_entry.id   AF-A0A821LQJ9-F1
#
_cell.length_a   1.000
_cell.length_b   1.000
_cell.length_c   1.000
_cell.angle_alpha   90.00
_cell.angle_beta   90.00
_cell.angle_gamma   90.00
#
_symmetry.space_group_name_H-M   'P 1'
#
loop_
_entity.id
_entity.type
_entity.pdbx_description
1 polymer ?
#
loop_
_entity_poly.entity_id
_entity_poly.type
_entity_poly.pdbx_seq_one_letter_code
_entity_poly.pdbx_strand_id
1 'polypeptide(L)'
;YKMLCRFGFPRPVARRTFICEPLKADSDDDKQKFKKIKEILTEMNATMNILEKEKTLSWSDFDNLLTKYNWTYEDYEYALRVVHTRTTIIHKREPNARWVNQYNEEILRAWNANMDIQFVLDPYACAKYLVPYTTKPEREMSLLLEATHKECREGNMSVREEMKQLTCTFFNHRQVSVQEAIYRATKMPLTYSSRVSNIS
;
A
#
# COMPACT_ATOMS: atom_id res chain seq x y z
N TYR A 1 -5.79 -18.70 0.07
CA TYR A 1 -5.21 -17.61 0.87
C TYR A 1 -6.04 -16.34 0.67
N LYS A 2 -7.11 -16.19 1.45
CA LYS A 2 -7.75 -14.89 1.60
C LYS A 2 -6.94 -14.19 2.69
N MET A 3 -6.28 -13.08 2.38
CA MET A 3 -5.63 -12.28 3.42
C MET A 3 -6.72 -11.87 4.42
N LEU A 4 -6.69 -12.46 5.61
CA LEU A 4 -7.63 -12.14 6.70
C LEU A 4 -7.52 -10.66 7.10
N CYS A 5 -6.36 -10.05 6.87
CA CYS A 5 -6.06 -8.66 7.17
C CYS A 5 -5.58 -7.91 5.92
N ARG A 6 -6.14 -6.72 5.67
CA ARG A 6 -5.71 -5.82 4.57
C ARG A 6 -4.23 -5.47 4.59
N PHE A 7 -3.62 -5.52 5.78
CA PHE A 7 -2.21 -5.21 6.02
C PHE A 7 -1.30 -6.45 5.90
N GLY A 8 -1.85 -7.62 5.54
CA GLY A 8 -1.08 -8.85 5.36
C GLY A 8 -0.60 -9.49 6.67
N PHE A 9 -1.35 -9.31 7.76
CA PHE A 9 -1.12 -10.00 9.02
C PHE A 9 -1.90 -11.33 9.12
N PRO A 10 -1.38 -12.33 9.85
CA PRO A 10 -0.04 -12.37 10.45
C PRO A 10 1.07 -12.40 9.39
N ARG A 11 2.23 -11.82 9.70
CA ARG A 11 3.39 -11.83 8.79
C ARG A 11 4.00 -13.25 8.74
N PRO A 12 4.52 -13.69 7.59
CA PRO A 12 5.18 -14.99 7.49
C PRO A 12 6.40 -15.06 8.40
N VAL A 13 6.63 -16.26 8.95
CA VAL A 13 7.84 -16.61 9.71
C VAL A 13 8.96 -16.87 8.71
N ALA A 14 10.19 -16.45 9.00
CA ALA A 14 11.30 -16.76 8.12
C ALA A 14 12.62 -16.79 8.88
N ARG A 15 13.45 -17.79 8.61
CA ARG A 15 14.78 -17.94 9.22
C ARG A 15 15.78 -16.90 8.70
N ARG A 16 15.54 -16.38 7.49
CA ARG A 16 16.36 -15.39 6.79
C ARG A 16 15.49 -14.39 6.02
N THR A 17 16.07 -13.26 5.66
CA THR A 17 15.45 -12.31 4.71
C THR A 17 15.74 -12.76 3.28
N PHE A 18 14.72 -12.78 2.42
CA PHE A 18 14.87 -13.14 1.02
C PHE A 18 13.83 -12.47 0.12
N ILE A 19 14.12 -12.38 -1.17
CA ILE A 19 13.19 -11.91 -2.19
C ILE A 19 12.28 -13.08 -2.58
N CYS A 20 10.98 -12.92 -2.39
CA CYS A 20 9.96 -13.88 -2.79
C CYS A 20 9.40 -13.48 -4.15
N GLU A 21 9.77 -14.23 -5.17
CA GLU A 21 9.25 -14.07 -6.52
C GLU A 21 8.03 -14.97 -6.73
N PRO A 22 6.88 -14.41 -7.15
CA PRO A 22 5.63 -15.13 -7.27
C PRO A 22 5.70 -16.17 -8.40
N LEU A 23 5.12 -17.34 -8.17
CA LEU A 23 4.99 -18.36 -9.21
C LEU A 23 3.69 -18.17 -10.00
N LYS A 24 3.78 -18.36 -11.32
CA LYS A 24 2.60 -18.43 -12.21
C LYS A 24 2.19 -19.90 -12.36
N ALA A 25 0.88 -20.13 -12.40
CA ALA A 25 0.33 -21.44 -12.69
C ALA A 25 0.09 -21.52 -14.20
N ASP A 26 0.85 -22.38 -14.87
CA ASP A 26 0.81 -22.48 -16.34
C ASP A 26 -0.08 -23.66 -16.80
N SER A 27 -0.35 -24.62 -15.91
CA SER A 27 -1.23 -25.76 -16.14
C SER A 27 -2.40 -25.85 -15.14
N ASP A 28 -3.43 -26.64 -15.47
CA ASP A 28 -4.52 -26.92 -14.51
C ASP A 28 -4.03 -27.73 -13.30
N ASP A 29 -3.04 -28.60 -13.49
CA ASP A 29 -2.35 -29.31 -12.42
C ASP A 29 -1.64 -28.35 -11.47
N ASP A 30 -0.97 -27.31 -11.99
CA ASP A 30 -0.37 -26.25 -11.16
C ASP A 30 -1.42 -25.50 -10.37
N LYS A 31 -2.57 -25.18 -10.97
CA LYS A 31 -3.68 -24.52 -10.25
C LYS A 31 -4.17 -25.38 -9.10
N GLN A 32 -4.31 -26.68 -9.31
CA GLN A 32 -4.76 -27.61 -8.26
C GLN A 32 -3.70 -27.74 -7.14
N LYS A 33 -2.42 -27.87 -7.51
CA LYS A 33 -1.29 -27.87 -6.56
C LYS A 33 -1.26 -26.58 -5.75
N PHE A 34 -1.40 -25.43 -6.41
CA PHE A 34 -1.36 -24.11 -5.77
C PHE A 34 -2.54 -23.91 -4.84
N LYS A 35 -3.71 -24.45 -5.19
CA LYS A 35 -4.89 -24.45 -4.31
C LYS A 35 -4.62 -25.24 -3.03
N LYS A 36 -4.08 -26.45 -3.14
CA LYS A 36 -3.72 -27.28 -1.98
C LYS A 36 -2.69 -26.60 -1.07
N ILE A 37 -1.65 -26.01 -1.65
CA ILE A 37 -0.63 -25.24 -0.91
C ILE A 37 -1.27 -24.06 -0.17
N LYS A 38 -2.18 -23.33 -0.83
CA LYS A 38 -2.92 -22.21 -0.23
C LYS A 38 -3.79 -22.65 0.94
N GLU A 39 -4.38 -23.84 0.88
CA GLU A 39 -5.19 -24.42 1.96
C GLU A 39 -4.30 -24.78 3.16
N ILE A 40 -3.19 -25.50 2.93
CA ILE A 40 -2.22 -25.86 3.98
C ILE A 40 -1.70 -24.62 4.69
N LEU A 41 -1.23 -23.60 3.96
CA LEU A 41 -0.76 -22.35 4.59
C LEU A 41 -1.86 -21.61 5.37
N THR A 42 -3.13 -21.76 4.98
CA THR A 42 -4.25 -21.16 5.71
C THR A 42 -4.46 -21.90 7.04
N GLU A 43 -4.44 -23.23 7.01
CA GLU A 43 -4.57 -24.07 8.21
C GLU A 43 -3.37 -23.91 9.16
N MET A 44 -2.16 -23.83 8.62
CA MET A 44 -0.95 -23.53 9.39
C MET A 44 -1.08 -22.20 10.14
N ASN A 45 -1.48 -21.13 9.43
CA ASN A 45 -1.68 -19.83 10.06
C ASN A 45 -2.78 -19.85 11.12
N ALA A 46 -3.87 -20.56 10.88
CA ALA A 46 -4.95 -20.71 11.86
C ALA A 46 -4.47 -21.45 13.12
N THR A 47 -3.72 -22.54 12.96
CA THR A 47 -3.15 -23.31 14.07
C THR A 47 -2.21 -22.45 14.91
N MET A 48 -1.32 -21.71 14.25
CA MET A 48 -0.39 -20.81 14.94
C MET A 48 -1.11 -19.67 15.68
N ASN A 49 -2.19 -19.12 15.10
CA ASN A 49 -3.00 -18.09 15.78
C ASN A 49 -3.72 -18.62 17.02
N ILE A 50 -4.05 -19.90 17.07
CA ILE A 50 -4.62 -20.55 18.26
C ILE A 50 -3.51 -20.72 19.30
N LEU A 51 -2.37 -21.30 18.91
CA LEU A 51 -1.23 -21.52 19.80
C LEU A 51 -0.69 -20.22 20.43
N GLU A 52 -0.69 -19.11 19.68
CA GLU A 52 -0.27 -17.79 20.20
C GLU A 52 -1.14 -17.26 21.35
N LYS A 53 -2.39 -17.72 21.47
CA LYS A 53 -3.26 -17.33 22.59
C LYS A 53 -2.88 -18.05 23.88
N GLU A 54 -2.27 -19.22 23.76
CA GLU A 54 -1.95 -20.09 24.89
C GLU A 54 -0.49 -19.93 25.33
N LYS A 55 0.41 -19.65 24.38
CA LYS A 55 1.85 -19.53 24.66
C LYS A 55 2.58 -18.63 23.66
N THR A 56 3.78 -18.22 24.04
CA THR A 56 4.74 -17.63 23.11
C THR A 56 5.24 -18.70 22.14
N LEU A 57 5.06 -18.48 20.85
CA LEU A 57 5.52 -19.41 19.82
C LEU A 57 7.05 -19.47 19.73
N SER A 58 7.57 -20.68 19.55
CA SER A 58 8.99 -20.93 19.27
C SER A 58 9.18 -21.56 17.89
N TRP A 59 10.45 -21.73 17.48
CA TRP A 59 10.79 -22.48 16.26
C TRP A 59 10.34 -23.92 16.31
N SER A 60 10.38 -24.58 17.48
CA SER A 60 9.92 -25.97 17.59
C SER A 60 8.44 -26.10 17.27
N ASP A 61 7.61 -25.12 17.64
CA ASP A 61 6.18 -25.13 17.30
C ASP A 61 5.94 -25.03 15.80
N PHE A 62 6.70 -24.16 15.15
CA PHE A 62 6.65 -24.00 13.70
C PHE A 62 7.17 -25.23 12.96
N ASP A 63 8.29 -25.82 13.41
CA ASP A 63 8.88 -27.02 12.81
C ASP A 63 8.00 -28.26 13.01
N ASN A 64 7.33 -28.38 14.17
CA ASN A 64 6.32 -29.42 14.41
C ASN A 64 5.14 -29.29 13.44
N LEU A 65 4.74 -28.06 13.13
CA LEU A 65 3.67 -27.79 12.18
C LEU A 65 4.08 -28.14 10.75
N LEU A 66 5.32 -27.84 10.34
CA LEU A 66 5.86 -28.31 9.05
C LEU A 66 5.87 -29.83 8.97
N THR A 67 6.32 -30.50 10.03
CA THR A 67 6.34 -31.97 10.13
C THR A 67 4.94 -32.57 10.01
N LYS A 68 3.91 -31.95 10.61
CA LYS A 68 2.50 -32.36 10.48
C LYS A 68 2.03 -32.45 9.03
N TYR A 69 2.50 -31.57 8.15
CA TYR A 69 2.16 -31.57 6.72
C TYR A 69 3.20 -32.26 5.84
N ASN A 70 4.20 -32.91 6.45
CA ASN A 70 5.34 -33.51 5.76
C ASN A 70 6.06 -32.51 4.85
N TRP A 71 6.23 -31.28 5.35
CA TRP A 71 6.93 -30.19 4.67
C TRP A 71 8.31 -29.96 5.28
N THR A 72 9.27 -29.68 4.41
CA THR A 72 10.55 -29.05 4.78
C THR A 72 10.39 -27.53 4.88
N TYR A 73 11.42 -26.84 5.37
CA TYR A 73 11.40 -25.38 5.38
C TYR A 73 11.47 -24.80 3.94
N GLU A 74 12.11 -25.53 3.02
CA GLU A 74 12.19 -25.20 1.60
C GLU A 74 10.81 -25.30 0.93
N ASP A 75 10.01 -26.32 1.29
CA ASP A 75 8.62 -26.44 0.83
C ASP A 75 7.77 -25.26 1.32
N TYR A 76 8.03 -24.77 2.53
CA TYR A 76 7.38 -23.57 3.05
C TYR A 76 7.81 -22.29 2.30
N GLU A 77 9.10 -22.10 2.02
CA GLU A 77 9.58 -20.98 1.18
C GLU A 77 8.96 -21.04 -0.22
N TYR A 78 8.86 -22.24 -0.82
CA TYR A 78 8.16 -22.46 -2.09
C TYR A 78 6.67 -22.09 -1.98
N ALA A 79 6.01 -22.50 -0.89
CA ALA A 79 4.61 -22.20 -0.64
C ALA A 79 4.34 -20.69 -0.52
N LEU A 80 5.27 -19.92 0.06
CA LEU A 80 5.19 -18.46 0.11
C LEU A 80 5.19 -17.85 -1.31
N ARG A 81 5.98 -18.39 -2.23
CA ARG A 81 6.01 -17.95 -3.65
C ARG A 81 4.70 -18.23 -4.39
N VAL A 82 3.99 -19.28 -4.02
CA VAL A 82 2.67 -19.62 -4.57
C VAL A 82 1.57 -18.66 -4.10
N VAL A 83 1.72 -18.14 -2.88
CA VAL A 83 0.70 -17.27 -2.25
C VAL A 83 0.86 -15.81 -2.63
N HIS A 84 2.10 -15.32 -2.74
CA HIS A 84 2.34 -13.94 -3.14
C HIS A 84 2.03 -13.74 -4.61
N THR A 85 1.43 -12.59 -4.95
CA THR A 85 1.05 -12.24 -6.33
C THR A 85 2.05 -11.30 -7.01
N ARG A 86 2.92 -10.68 -6.22
CA ARG A 86 3.94 -9.72 -6.65
C ARG A 86 5.26 -10.06 -5.97
N THR A 87 6.36 -9.64 -6.56
CA THR A 87 7.68 -9.75 -5.92
C THR A 87 7.69 -8.96 -4.63
N THR A 88 8.01 -9.61 -3.51
CA THR A 88 8.02 -8.99 -2.17
C THR A 88 9.22 -9.47 -1.36
N ILE A 89 9.73 -8.62 -0.47
CA ILE A 89 10.73 -9.05 0.51
C ILE A 89 10.04 -9.74 1.69
N ILE A 90 10.43 -10.99 1.94
CA ILE A 90 10.11 -11.69 3.18
C ILE A 90 11.26 -11.45 4.14
N HIS A 91 10.96 -10.85 5.29
CA HIS A 91 11.97 -10.53 6.29
C HIS A 91 12.17 -11.69 7.24
N LYS A 92 13.41 -11.89 7.69
CA LYS A 92 13.70 -12.74 8.85
C LYS A 92 12.76 -12.36 10.00
N ARG A 93 12.04 -13.35 10.50
CA ARG A 93 11.01 -13.17 11.53
C ARG A 93 10.88 -14.42 12.37
N GLU A 94 11.05 -14.23 13.67
CA GLU A 94 10.80 -15.25 14.69
C GLU A 94 9.29 -15.59 14.77
N PRO A 95 8.93 -16.84 15.12
CA PRO A 95 7.53 -17.26 15.27
C PRO A 95 6.69 -16.41 16.24
N ASN A 96 7.29 -15.85 17.29
CA ASN A 96 6.61 -14.96 18.23
C ASN A 96 6.43 -13.51 17.72
N ALA A 97 7.11 -13.13 16.63
CA ALA A 97 7.13 -11.77 16.11
C ALA A 97 6.18 -11.57 14.91
N ARG A 98 5.28 -12.52 14.61
CA ARG A 98 4.37 -12.49 13.45
C ARG A 98 3.44 -11.28 13.39
N TRP A 99 3.17 -10.65 14.54
CA TRP A 99 2.30 -9.48 14.67
C TRP A 99 3.04 -8.15 14.79
N VAL A 100 4.37 -8.16 14.72
CA VAL A 100 5.19 -6.95 14.81
C VAL A 100 5.38 -6.35 13.41
N ASN A 101 5.14 -5.05 13.25
CA ASN A 101 5.43 -4.37 11.98
C ASN A 101 6.94 -4.40 11.64
N GLN A 102 7.28 -4.07 10.40
CA GLN A 102 8.66 -3.77 10.06
C GLN A 102 9.05 -2.43 10.67
N TYR A 103 10.19 -2.40 11.35
CA TYR A 103 10.71 -1.22 12.01
C TYR A 103 12.21 -1.13 11.80
N ASN A 104 12.74 0.08 11.92
CA ASN A 104 14.17 0.33 12.04
C ASN A 104 14.48 0.58 13.52
N GLU A 105 15.44 -0.16 14.08
CA GLU A 105 15.76 -0.08 15.51
C GLU A 105 16.19 1.32 15.96
N GLU A 106 16.99 2.02 15.14
CA GLU A 106 17.49 3.36 15.45
C GLU A 106 16.35 4.39 15.42
N ILE A 107 15.50 4.33 14.39
CA ILE A 107 14.33 5.21 14.29
C ILE A 107 13.34 4.91 15.42
N LEU A 108 13.17 3.64 15.80
CA LEU A 108 12.30 3.29 16.92
C LEU A 108 12.80 3.89 18.23
N ARG A 109 14.11 3.85 18.49
CA ARG A 109 14.71 4.46 19.69
C ARG A 109 14.62 5.98 19.68
N ALA A 110 14.79 6.60 18.50
CA ALA A 110 14.77 8.06 18.36
C ALA A 110 13.36 8.66 18.40
N TRP A 111 12.39 8.05 17.71
CA TRP A 111 11.02 8.56 17.60
C TRP A 111 10.10 7.95 18.67
N ASN A 112 10.29 6.68 19.02
CA ASN A 112 9.40 5.92 19.91
C ASN A 112 7.93 5.90 19.44
N ALA A 113 7.72 5.67 18.13
CA ALA A 113 6.40 5.54 17.52
C ALA A 113 6.31 4.29 16.64
N ASN A 114 5.07 3.80 16.41
CA ASN A 114 4.82 2.69 15.50
C ASN A 114 5.28 3.04 14.07
N MET A 115 5.93 2.09 13.42
CA MET A 115 6.42 2.22 12.05
C MET A 115 5.81 1.15 11.15
N ASP A 116 5.69 1.46 9.87
CA ASP A 116 5.35 0.53 8.80
C ASP A 116 6.30 0.80 7.63
N ILE A 117 7.52 0.28 7.72
CA ILE A 117 8.59 0.50 6.74
C ILE A 117 8.60 -0.66 5.75
N GLN A 118 8.50 -0.36 4.45
CA GLN A 118 8.53 -1.36 3.40
C GLN A 118 9.63 -1.04 2.38
N PHE A 119 10.36 -2.08 1.95
CA PHE A 119 11.30 -1.96 0.85
C PHE A 119 10.57 -1.81 -0.47
N VAL A 120 10.98 -0.81 -1.26
CA VAL A 120 10.45 -0.56 -2.60
C VAL A 120 11.22 -1.42 -3.61
N LEU A 121 10.54 -2.42 -4.18
CA LEU A 121 11.09 -3.26 -5.25
C LEU A 121 10.67 -2.79 -6.65
N ASP A 122 9.61 -1.99 -6.74
CA ASP A 122 9.06 -1.47 -7.99
C ASP A 122 8.82 0.05 -7.86
N PRO A 123 9.60 0.89 -8.56
CA PRO A 123 9.42 2.33 -8.58
C PRO A 123 8.02 2.76 -9.04
N TYR A 124 7.40 2.01 -9.96
CA TYR A 124 6.05 2.31 -10.44
C TYR A 124 5.02 2.06 -9.34
N ALA A 125 5.13 0.96 -8.60
CA ALA A 125 4.28 0.70 -7.43
C ALA A 125 4.43 1.80 -6.37
N CYS A 126 5.64 2.34 -6.16
CA CYS A 126 5.87 3.47 -5.27
C CYS A 126 5.17 4.75 -5.76
N ALA A 127 5.36 5.11 -7.03
CA ALA A 127 4.69 6.27 -7.62
C ALA A 127 3.16 6.14 -7.55
N LYS A 128 2.61 4.97 -7.92
CA LYS A 128 1.18 4.67 -7.82
C LYS A 128 0.66 4.76 -6.39
N TYR A 129 1.47 4.41 -5.39
CA TYR A 129 1.11 4.56 -3.99
C TYR A 129 1.12 6.04 -3.55
N LEU A 130 2.11 6.83 -3.98
CA LEU A 130 2.26 8.23 -3.61
C LEU A 130 1.25 9.16 -4.29
N VAL A 131 0.91 8.90 -5.56
CA VAL A 131 0.03 9.76 -6.37
C VAL A 131 -1.29 10.07 -5.66
N PRO A 132 -2.06 9.10 -5.13
CA PRO A 132 -3.29 9.39 -4.40
C PRO A 132 -3.12 10.31 -3.19
N TYR A 133 -1.96 10.31 -2.53
CA TYR A 133 -1.67 11.21 -1.41
C TYR A 133 -1.36 12.62 -1.89
N THR A 134 -0.58 12.74 -2.97
CA THR A 134 -0.25 14.05 -3.56
C THR A 134 -1.45 14.67 -4.24
N THR A 135 -2.34 13.85 -4.83
CA THR A 135 -3.52 14.32 -5.58
C THR A 135 -4.81 14.31 -4.76
N LYS A 136 -4.72 14.18 -3.43
CA LYS A 136 -5.90 14.08 -2.55
C LYS A 136 -6.74 15.37 -2.59
N PRO A 137 -6.15 16.58 -2.48
CA PRO A 137 -6.91 17.82 -2.60
C PRO A 137 -7.61 17.97 -3.97
N GLU A 138 -6.97 17.50 -5.04
CA GLU A 138 -7.47 17.57 -6.41
C GLU A 138 -8.68 16.66 -6.62
N ARG A 139 -8.72 15.52 -5.92
CA ARG A 139 -9.89 14.64 -5.92
C ARG A 139 -11.10 15.31 -5.28
N GLU A 140 -10.92 15.95 -4.13
CA GLU A 140 -11.99 16.70 -3.44
C GLU A 140 -12.49 17.85 -4.32
N MET A 141 -11.58 18.57 -4.97
CA MET A 141 -11.92 19.62 -5.93
C MET A 141 -12.71 19.09 -7.13
N SER A 142 -12.30 17.94 -7.68
CA SER A 142 -12.96 17.34 -8.84
C SER A 142 -14.41 16.95 -8.53
N LEU A 143 -14.66 16.37 -7.35
CA LEU A 143 -16.03 16.04 -6.89
C LEU A 143 -16.89 17.30 -6.73
N LEU A 144 -16.31 18.37 -6.20
CA LEU A 144 -17.02 19.64 -6.02
C LEU A 144 -17.39 20.27 -7.37
N LEU A 145 -16.46 20.29 -8.33
CA LEU A 145 -16.71 20.80 -9.67
C LEU A 145 -17.75 19.95 -10.42
N GLU A 146 -17.73 18.64 -10.25
CA GLU A 146 -18.74 17.74 -10.83
C GLU A 146 -20.14 18.01 -10.27
N ALA A 147 -20.25 18.26 -8.96
CA ALA A 147 -21.51 18.66 -8.34
C ALA A 147 -22.01 20.02 -8.87
N THR A 148 -21.13 21.03 -8.93
CA THR A 148 -21.48 22.35 -9.50
C THR A 148 -21.91 22.23 -10.96
N HIS A 149 -21.21 21.42 -11.77
CA HIS A 149 -21.57 21.18 -13.17
C HIS A 149 -22.97 20.57 -13.29
N LYS A 150 -23.29 19.59 -12.43
CA LYS A 150 -24.60 18.95 -12.41
C LYS A 150 -25.72 19.92 -12.02
N GLU A 151 -25.51 20.74 -10.98
CA GLU A 151 -26.46 21.78 -10.55
C GLU A 151 -26.72 22.82 -11.66
N CYS A 152 -25.66 23.28 -12.35
CA CYS A 152 -25.80 24.22 -13.46
C CYS A 152 -26.60 23.63 -14.63
N ARG A 153 -26.41 22.34 -14.93
CA ARG A 153 -27.19 21.64 -15.95
C ARG A 153 -28.65 21.45 -15.56
N GLU A 154 -28.93 21.10 -14.31
CA GLU A 154 -30.31 20.98 -13.80
C GLU A 154 -31.04 22.33 -13.80
N GLY A 155 -30.30 23.42 -13.54
CA GLY A 155 -30.81 24.80 -13.64
C GLY A 155 -30.97 25.36 -15.05
N ASN A 156 -30.66 24.59 -16.11
CA ASN A 156 -30.65 25.04 -17.51
C ASN A 156 -29.86 26.35 -17.72
N MET A 157 -28.74 26.51 -17.02
CA MET A 157 -27.89 27.70 -17.13
C MET A 157 -27.21 27.76 -18.50
N SER A 158 -26.93 28.96 -19.00
CA SER A 158 -26.13 29.09 -20.21
C SER A 158 -24.69 28.64 -19.96
N VAL A 159 -24.00 28.19 -21.01
CA VAL A 159 -22.59 27.74 -20.94
C VAL A 159 -21.68 28.81 -20.33
N ARG A 160 -21.97 30.10 -20.56
CA ARG A 160 -21.19 31.21 -19.99
C ARG A 160 -21.38 31.33 -18.48
N GLU A 161 -22.61 31.18 -18.00
CA GLU A 161 -22.92 31.25 -16.57
C GLU A 161 -22.40 30.01 -15.84
N GLU A 162 -22.51 28.84 -16.46
CA GLU A 162 -21.91 27.60 -15.98
C GLU A 162 -20.40 27.75 -15.78
N MET A 163 -19.67 28.26 -16.78
CA MET A 163 -18.22 28.47 -16.62
C MET A 163 -17.88 29.49 -15.53
N LYS A 164 -18.70 30.54 -15.37
CA LYS A 164 -18.49 31.52 -14.31
C LYS A 164 -18.67 30.86 -12.94
N GLN A 165 -19.70 30.04 -12.78
CA GLN A 165 -19.99 29.33 -11.53
C GLN A 165 -18.89 28.32 -11.19
N LEU A 166 -18.49 27.48 -12.15
CA LEU A 166 -17.38 26.53 -11.99
C LEU A 166 -16.08 27.24 -11.58
N THR A 167 -15.77 28.36 -12.23
CA THR A 167 -14.57 29.16 -11.94
C THR A 167 -14.63 29.75 -10.53
N CYS A 168 -15.78 30.31 -10.12
CA CYS A 168 -15.98 30.80 -8.76
C CYS A 168 -15.83 29.70 -7.72
N THR A 169 -16.46 28.54 -7.93
CA THR A 169 -16.34 27.38 -7.04
C THR A 169 -14.88 26.93 -6.91
N PHE A 170 -14.16 26.82 -8.03
CA PHE A 170 -12.75 26.45 -8.02
C PHE A 170 -11.91 27.42 -7.19
N PHE A 171 -12.03 28.73 -7.43
CA PHE A 171 -11.22 29.72 -6.72
C PHE A 171 -11.51 29.79 -5.21
N ASN A 172 -12.77 29.59 -4.81
CA ASN A 172 -13.18 29.67 -3.40
C ASN A 172 -12.78 28.45 -2.59
N HIS A 173 -12.78 27.27 -3.21
CA HIS A 173 -12.57 26.01 -2.50
C HIS A 173 -11.19 25.38 -2.74
N ARG A 174 -10.39 25.94 -3.66
CA ARG A 174 -9.05 25.42 -3.94
C ARG A 174 -8.14 25.66 -2.75
N GLN A 175 -7.61 24.56 -2.23
CA GLN A 175 -6.50 24.58 -1.29
C GLN A 175 -5.21 24.93 -2.05
N VAL A 176 -4.43 25.84 -1.48
CA VAL A 176 -3.11 26.23 -1.97
C VAL A 176 -2.09 25.99 -0.87
N SER A 177 -0.86 25.64 -1.24
CA SER A 177 0.21 25.50 -0.26
C SER A 177 0.52 26.85 0.41
N VAL A 178 1.11 26.83 1.61
CA VAL A 178 1.54 28.06 2.30
C VAL A 178 2.51 28.86 1.43
N GLN A 179 3.40 28.17 0.73
CA GLN A 179 4.35 28.78 -0.19
C GLN A 179 3.62 29.51 -1.33
N GLU A 180 2.64 28.86 -1.96
CA GLU A 180 1.84 29.48 -3.03
C GLU A 180 1.01 30.66 -2.50
N ALA A 181 0.43 30.55 -1.30
CA ALA A 181 -0.33 31.62 -0.67
C ALA A 181 0.53 32.85 -0.39
N ILE A 182 1.75 32.66 0.13
CA ILE A 182 2.71 33.75 0.35
C ILE A 182 3.04 34.43 -0.98
N TYR A 183 3.40 33.68 -2.02
CA TYR A 183 3.72 34.25 -3.33
C TYR A 183 2.57 35.10 -3.90
N ARG A 184 1.33 34.62 -3.77
CA ARG A 184 0.14 35.36 -4.22
C ARG A 184 -0.11 36.60 -3.38
N ALA A 185 0.03 36.53 -2.05
CA ALA A 185 -0.19 37.65 -1.15
C ALA A 185 0.86 38.76 -1.31
N THR A 186 2.12 38.39 -1.54
CA THR A 186 3.23 39.31 -1.77
C THR A 186 3.34 39.77 -3.22
N LYS A 187 2.45 39.31 -4.11
CA LYS A 187 2.49 39.56 -5.56
C LYS A 187 3.82 39.18 -6.20
N MET A 188 4.49 38.17 -5.65
CA MET A 188 5.71 37.65 -6.24
C MET A 188 5.40 36.88 -7.53
N PRO A 189 6.24 36.99 -8.57
CA PRO A 189 6.11 36.20 -9.78
C PRO A 189 6.11 34.71 -9.46
N LEU A 190 5.05 33.99 -9.84
CA LEU A 190 4.94 32.54 -9.69
C LEU A 190 5.84 31.78 -10.68
N THR A 191 6.26 32.45 -11.74
CA THR A 191 7.16 31.92 -12.76
C THR A 191 8.30 32.90 -13.00
N TYR A 192 9.50 32.35 -13.11
CA TYR A 192 10.67 33.07 -13.60
C TYR A 192 11.17 32.30 -14.82
N SER A 193 11.21 32.97 -15.96
CA SER A 193 11.87 32.44 -17.16
C SER A 193 13.28 33.01 -17.20
N SER A 194 14.27 32.16 -17.45
CA SER A 194 15.63 32.60 -17.74
C SER A 194 15.77 33.31 -19.09
N ARG A 195 14.74 33.22 -19.94
CA ARG A 195 14.65 33.93 -21.23
C ARG A 195 13.56 34.99 -21.18
N VAL A 196 13.91 36.23 -21.54
CA VAL A 196 12.97 37.35 -21.63
C VAL A 196 11.94 37.05 -22.73
N SER A 197 10.71 36.75 -22.35
CA SER A 197 9.58 36.68 -23.28
C SER A 197 9.08 38.09 -23.52
N ASN A 198 9.58 38.74 -24.58
CA ASN A 198 8.98 39.94 -25.13
C ASN A 198 7.63 39.56 -25.76
N ILE A 199 6.56 39.71 -25.00
CA ILE A 199 5.20 39.65 -25.55
C ILE A 199 4.81 41.09 -25.88
N SER A 200 4.78 41.40 -27.17
CA SER A 200 4.26 42.63 -27.78
C SER A 200 2.74 42.69 -27.71
#